data_AF-A0A2E2VCQ8-F1
#
_entry.id   AF-A0A2E2VCQ8-F1
#
_cell.length_a   1.000
_cell.length_b   1.000
_cell.length_c   1.000
_cell.angle_alpha   90.00
_cell.angle_beta   90.00
_cell.angle_gamma   90.00
#
_symmetry.space_group_name_H-M   'P 1'
#
loop_
_entity.id
_entity.type
_entity.pdbx_description
1 polymer ?
#
loop_
_entity_poly.entity_id
_entity_poly.type
_entity_poly.pdbx_seq_one_letter_code
_entity_poly.pdbx_strand_id
1 'polypeptide(L)'
;MSAVILDGKSLGLRVEAKLGDRVSQLKKSGIEPHLAVVLAGDDPASHVYVRNKQRACERCGIKSTRVDLPNNVSQQELIQVVERLNADDSVHGILVQSPTPDGTDELEITETIDPSKDVDGFHPTNLGRLVMGQVDGMLPCTPAGVMELIKDAGIDLIGKKAVVIGRSRIVGMPLSLLLAQKGIDATVTIAHSRTHDIAEICRAADLVVAAIGRAETIQADWIKPGATVIDVGINRVADDSRESGSRLTGDVEPEAAKKAGYITPVPGGVGPMTISMLMSNTVKAAELRLN
;
A
#
# COMPACT_ATOMS: atom_id res chain seq x y z
N MET A 1 -21.59 17.85 -11.22
CA MET A 1 -21.77 16.97 -10.03
C MET A 1 -20.39 16.75 -9.43
N SER A 2 -20.26 16.76 -8.11
CA SER A 2 -19.01 16.44 -7.42
C SER A 2 -18.78 14.92 -7.39
N ALA A 3 -17.52 14.48 -7.46
CA ALA A 3 -17.15 13.08 -7.37
C ALA A 3 -17.64 12.40 -6.08
N VAL A 4 -17.93 11.11 -6.17
CA VAL A 4 -18.11 10.24 -5.01
C VAL A 4 -16.76 10.00 -4.35
N ILE A 5 -16.68 10.23 -3.04
CA ILE A 5 -15.45 10.05 -2.28
C ILE A 5 -15.25 8.58 -1.94
N LEU A 6 -14.11 8.03 -2.34
CA LEU A 6 -13.65 6.69 -1.98
C LEU A 6 -12.97 6.74 -0.60
N ASP A 7 -13.77 6.60 0.46
CA ASP A 7 -13.34 6.71 1.86
C ASP A 7 -12.61 5.44 2.34
N GLY A 8 -11.29 5.42 2.14
CA GLY A 8 -10.44 4.32 2.56
C GLY A 8 -10.24 4.23 4.07
N LYS A 9 -10.47 5.30 4.84
CA LYS A 9 -10.47 5.22 6.30
C LYS A 9 -11.65 4.37 6.78
N SER A 10 -12.86 4.66 6.30
CA SER A 10 -14.05 3.90 6.66
C SER A 10 -13.98 2.46 6.15
N LEU A 11 -13.49 2.24 4.93
CA LEU A 11 -13.30 0.89 4.40
C LEU A 11 -12.25 0.10 5.18
N GLY A 12 -11.10 0.71 5.51
CA GLY A 12 -10.04 0.05 6.28
C GLY A 12 -10.53 -0.47 7.63
N LEU A 13 -11.34 0.32 8.35
CA LEU A 13 -11.97 -0.12 9.60
C LEU A 13 -12.92 -1.32 9.41
N ARG A 14 -13.68 -1.37 8.30
CA ARG A 14 -14.54 -2.53 7.98
C ARG A 14 -13.71 -3.77 7.67
N VAL A 15 -12.58 -3.61 6.97
CA VAL A 15 -11.64 -4.72 6.69
C VAL A 15 -11.07 -5.25 8.00
N GLU A 16 -10.53 -4.37 8.85
CA GLU A 16 -9.93 -4.74 10.13
C GLU A 16 -10.92 -5.46 11.05
N ALA A 17 -12.18 -5.02 11.10
CA ALA A 17 -13.23 -5.71 11.86
C ALA A 17 -13.44 -7.15 11.37
N LYS A 18 -13.51 -7.38 10.06
CA LYS A 18 -13.62 -8.73 9.47
C LYS A 18 -12.37 -9.59 9.75
N LEU A 19 -11.19 -8.98 9.83
CA LEU A 19 -9.97 -9.69 10.21
C LEU A 19 -10.02 -10.16 11.67
N GLY A 20 -10.62 -9.38 12.57
CA GLY A 20 -10.77 -9.77 13.98
C GLY A 20 -11.49 -11.11 14.16
N ASP A 21 -12.50 -11.39 13.33
CA ASP A 21 -13.21 -12.67 13.33
C ASP A 21 -12.28 -13.83 12.91
N ARG A 22 -11.50 -13.63 11.85
CA ARG A 22 -10.52 -14.62 11.33
C ARG A 22 -9.41 -14.88 12.35
N VAL A 23 -8.86 -13.83 12.95
CA VAL A 23 -7.85 -13.93 14.01
C VAL A 23 -8.40 -14.71 15.20
N SER A 24 -9.64 -14.47 15.59
CA SER A 24 -10.30 -15.22 16.68
C SER A 24 -10.44 -16.71 16.37
N GLN A 25 -10.67 -17.08 15.11
CA GLN A 25 -10.70 -18.48 14.66
C GLN A 25 -9.31 -19.10 14.70
N LEU A 26 -8.29 -18.41 14.20
CA LEU A 26 -6.90 -18.88 14.25
C LEU A 26 -6.43 -19.16 15.68
N LYS A 27 -6.75 -18.25 16.62
CA LYS A 27 -6.39 -18.43 18.04
C LYS A 27 -7.03 -19.67 18.66
N LYS A 28 -8.26 -20.02 18.27
CA LYS A 28 -8.92 -21.27 18.70
C LYS A 28 -8.22 -22.51 18.16
N SER A 29 -7.58 -22.40 16.99
CA SER A 29 -6.73 -23.44 16.40
C SER A 29 -5.29 -23.42 16.91
N GLY A 30 -4.98 -22.62 17.94
CA GLY A 30 -3.63 -22.53 18.53
C GLY A 30 -2.64 -21.67 17.76
N ILE A 31 -3.09 -20.94 16.73
CA ILE A 31 -2.26 -20.03 15.94
C ILE A 31 -2.55 -18.59 16.37
N GLU A 32 -1.54 -17.87 16.85
CA GLU A 32 -1.65 -16.44 17.12
C GLU A 32 -0.96 -15.64 16.01
N PRO A 33 -1.71 -15.01 15.10
CA PRO A 33 -1.12 -14.15 14.07
C PRO A 33 -0.21 -13.10 14.70
N HIS A 34 1.01 -12.98 14.15
CA HIS A 34 2.07 -12.18 14.75
C HIS A 34 2.85 -11.42 13.68
N LEU A 35 2.78 -10.09 13.77
CA LEU A 35 3.57 -9.16 12.95
C LEU A 35 4.78 -8.63 13.75
N ALA A 36 5.98 -8.86 13.22
CA ALA A 36 7.21 -8.21 13.67
C ALA A 36 7.54 -7.02 12.75
N VAL A 37 7.78 -5.85 13.36
CA VAL A 37 8.18 -4.62 12.65
C VAL A 37 9.57 -4.23 13.12
N VAL A 38 10.53 -4.17 12.20
CA VAL A 38 11.89 -3.68 12.41
C VAL A 38 11.93 -2.21 12.02
N LEU A 39 12.36 -1.35 12.95
CA LEU A 39 12.57 0.07 12.72
C LEU A 39 14.03 0.40 13.00
N ALA A 40 14.73 0.95 12.01
CA ALA A 40 16.11 1.39 12.16
C ALA A 40 16.20 2.90 11.97
N GLY A 41 16.76 3.58 12.97
CA GLY A 41 16.84 5.04 13.01
C GLY A 41 15.61 5.72 13.60
N ASP A 42 15.64 7.05 13.56
CA ASP A 42 14.72 7.92 14.31
C ASP A 42 13.87 8.84 13.40
N ASP A 43 13.57 8.41 12.17
CA ASP A 43 12.73 9.20 11.26
C ASP A 43 11.33 9.43 11.88
N PRO A 44 10.90 10.70 12.08
CA PRO A 44 9.63 10.99 12.74
C PRO A 44 8.41 10.43 11.99
N ALA A 45 8.44 10.38 10.65
CA ALA A 45 7.34 9.85 9.86
C ALA A 45 7.24 8.32 10.02
N SER A 46 8.37 7.61 9.99
CA SER A 46 8.46 6.17 10.27
C SER A 46 7.87 5.82 11.63
N HIS A 47 8.19 6.56 12.70
CA HIS A 47 7.59 6.32 14.02
C HIS A 47 6.06 6.47 14.03
N VAL A 48 5.52 7.45 13.29
CA VAL A 48 4.05 7.62 13.17
C VAL A 48 3.44 6.43 12.43
N TYR A 49 4.05 5.98 11.33
CA TYR A 49 3.57 4.81 10.59
C TYR A 49 3.61 3.53 11.42
N VAL A 50 4.72 3.25 12.10
CA VAL A 50 4.87 2.08 12.96
C VAL A 50 3.83 2.08 14.09
N ARG A 51 3.60 3.24 14.72
CA ARG A 51 2.56 3.38 15.75
C ARG A 51 1.15 3.09 15.21
N ASN A 52 0.85 3.55 13.98
CA ASN A 52 -0.43 3.29 13.36
C ASN A 52 -0.61 1.81 12.99
N LYS A 53 0.46 1.14 12.54
CA LYS A 53 0.49 -0.32 12.30
C LYS A 53 0.24 -1.09 13.60
N GLN A 54 0.90 -0.73 14.69
CA GLN A 54 0.69 -1.35 16.00
C GLN A 54 -0.77 -1.21 16.47
N ARG A 55 -1.36 -0.01 16.35
CA ARG A 55 -2.78 0.21 16.67
C ARG A 55 -3.71 -0.62 15.79
N ALA A 56 -3.36 -0.87 14.53
CA ALA A 56 -4.14 -1.75 13.65
C ALA A 56 -4.04 -3.21 14.08
N CYS A 57 -2.85 -3.66 14.49
CA CYS A 57 -2.68 -4.99 15.09
C CYS A 57 -3.58 -5.16 16.32
N GLU A 58 -3.58 -4.18 17.23
CA GLU A 58 -4.43 -4.17 18.42
C GLU A 58 -5.93 -4.28 18.06
N ARG A 59 -6.41 -3.49 17.08
CA ARG A 59 -7.80 -3.56 16.62
C ARG A 59 -8.16 -4.91 16.01
N CYS A 60 -7.23 -5.56 15.33
CA CYS A 60 -7.45 -6.88 14.71
C CYS A 60 -7.22 -8.05 15.68
N GLY A 61 -6.65 -7.81 16.87
CA GLY A 61 -6.22 -8.87 17.79
C GLY A 61 -4.93 -9.60 17.39
N ILE A 62 -4.14 -9.01 16.48
CA ILE A 62 -2.85 -9.52 16.00
C ILE A 62 -1.77 -9.19 17.02
N LYS A 63 -0.90 -10.16 17.35
CA LYS A 63 0.28 -9.91 18.19
C LYS A 63 1.27 -9.03 17.42
N SER A 64 1.82 -8.01 18.06
CA SER A 64 2.78 -7.11 17.45
C SER A 64 4.08 -7.09 18.25
N THR A 65 5.21 -7.31 17.57
CA THR A 65 6.55 -7.06 18.11
C THR A 65 7.18 -5.90 17.35
N ARG A 66 7.74 -4.95 18.07
CA ARG A 66 8.56 -3.88 17.50
C ARG A 66 10.02 -4.13 17.89
N VAL A 67 10.91 -4.08 16.90
CA VAL A 67 12.36 -4.16 17.08
C VAL A 67 12.95 -2.82 16.67
N ASP A 68 13.40 -2.04 17.66
CA ASP A 68 14.06 -0.76 17.43
C ASP A 68 15.57 -0.94 17.34
N LEU A 69 16.17 -0.40 16.29
CA LEU A 69 17.60 -0.41 16.00
C LEU A 69 18.10 1.04 15.89
N PRO A 70 19.34 1.32 16.32
CA PRO A 70 19.87 2.68 16.27
C PRO A 70 20.11 3.14 14.82
N ASN A 71 20.19 4.45 14.61
CA ASN A 71 20.39 5.03 13.27
C ASN A 71 21.73 4.66 12.61
N ASN A 72 22.70 4.18 13.39
CA ASN A 72 24.01 3.73 12.89
C ASN A 72 24.11 2.20 12.75
N VAL A 73 22.99 1.47 12.81
CA VAL A 73 22.97 0.03 12.61
C VAL A 73 23.52 -0.32 11.22
N SER A 74 24.39 -1.32 11.16
CA SER A 74 24.94 -1.80 9.89
C SER A 74 23.94 -2.66 9.13
N GLN A 75 24.15 -2.80 7.82
CA GLN A 75 23.37 -3.72 6.98
C GLN A 75 23.42 -5.16 7.52
N GLN A 76 24.59 -5.62 7.97
CA GLN A 76 24.75 -6.97 8.51
C GLN A 76 23.93 -7.19 9.78
N GLU A 77 23.89 -6.21 10.69
CA GLU A 77 23.07 -6.29 11.91
C GLU A 77 21.58 -6.29 11.59
N LEU A 78 21.14 -5.52 10.59
CA LEU A 78 19.76 -5.54 10.08
C LEU A 78 19.39 -6.91 9.52
N ILE A 79 20.25 -7.48 8.67
CA ILE A 79 20.08 -8.82 8.10
C ILE A 79 19.98 -9.88 9.21
N GLN A 80 20.87 -9.84 10.20
CA GLN A 80 20.82 -10.77 11.35
C GLN A 80 19.53 -10.67 12.16
N VAL A 81 18.93 -9.48 12.27
CA VAL A 81 17.61 -9.32 12.89
C VAL A 81 16.55 -10.00 12.05
N VAL A 82 16.54 -9.78 10.73
CA VAL A 82 15.59 -10.41 9.80
C VAL A 82 15.73 -11.94 9.81
N GLU A 83 16.95 -12.48 9.76
CA GLU A 83 17.22 -13.92 9.83
C GLU A 83 16.69 -14.55 11.12
N ARG A 84 16.85 -13.88 12.27
CA ARG A 84 16.27 -14.35 13.54
C ARG A 84 14.74 -14.38 13.50
N LEU A 85 14.12 -13.37 12.89
CA LEU A 85 12.66 -13.33 12.73
C LEU A 85 12.16 -14.38 11.73
N ASN A 86 12.94 -14.70 10.69
CA ASN A 86 12.64 -15.81 9.77
C ASN A 86 12.65 -17.15 10.51
N ALA A 87 13.64 -17.37 11.38
CA ALA A 87 13.77 -18.61 12.16
C ALA A 87 12.71 -18.76 13.28
N ASP A 88 12.07 -17.66 13.70
CA ASP A 88 11.03 -17.70 14.74
C ASP A 88 9.68 -18.14 14.16
N ASP A 89 9.28 -19.39 14.43
CA ASP A 89 8.00 -19.95 13.99
C ASP A 89 6.77 -19.26 14.61
N SER A 90 6.93 -18.48 15.68
CA SER A 90 5.84 -17.66 16.22
C SER A 90 5.57 -16.40 15.41
N VAL A 91 6.54 -15.95 14.58
CA VAL A 91 6.41 -14.77 13.70
C VAL A 91 5.87 -15.19 12.34
N HIS A 92 4.77 -14.56 11.93
CA HIS A 92 4.07 -14.85 10.69
C HIS A 92 4.30 -13.77 9.62
N GLY A 93 4.51 -12.52 10.05
CA GLY A 93 4.80 -11.41 9.16
C GLY A 93 5.99 -10.61 9.64
N ILE A 94 6.83 -10.20 8.70
CA ILE A 94 7.99 -9.34 8.93
C ILE A 94 7.85 -8.10 8.04
N LEU A 95 8.08 -6.94 8.64
CA LEU A 95 8.18 -5.67 7.94
C LEU A 95 9.43 -4.93 8.41
N VAL A 96 10.30 -4.54 7.47
CA VAL A 96 11.39 -3.59 7.74
C VAL A 96 10.93 -2.21 7.29
N GLN A 97 10.83 -1.28 8.23
CA GLN A 97 10.30 0.06 7.96
C GLN A 97 11.30 0.90 7.18
N SER A 98 10.91 1.30 5.96
CA SER A 98 11.64 2.26 5.12
C SER A 98 11.33 3.72 5.54
N PRO A 99 12.27 4.67 5.36
CA PRO A 99 13.64 4.45 4.88
C PRO A 99 14.50 3.75 5.94
N THR A 100 15.37 2.85 5.49
CA THR A 100 16.45 2.34 6.32
C THR A 100 17.61 3.36 6.37
N PRO A 101 18.55 3.24 7.33
CA PRO A 101 19.70 4.14 7.44
C PRO A 101 20.53 4.25 6.15
N ASP A 102 21.17 5.40 5.95
CA ASP A 102 22.03 5.66 4.80
C ASP A 102 23.13 4.59 4.65
N GLY A 103 23.36 4.13 3.42
CA GLY A 103 24.36 3.11 3.11
C GLY A 103 23.89 1.67 3.30
N THR A 104 22.61 1.45 3.62
CA THR A 104 21.99 0.12 3.59
C THR A 104 21.27 -0.12 2.25
N ASP A 105 21.26 -1.37 1.79
CA ASP A 105 20.50 -1.79 0.63
C ASP A 105 19.13 -2.37 1.04
N GLU A 106 18.07 -1.58 0.86
CA GLU A 106 16.70 -2.00 1.15
C GLU A 106 16.24 -3.22 0.33
N LEU A 107 16.76 -3.41 -0.88
CA LEU A 107 16.40 -4.55 -1.71
C LEU A 107 17.01 -5.83 -1.13
N GLU A 108 18.29 -5.80 -0.77
CA GLU A 108 18.97 -6.93 -0.14
C GLU A 108 18.31 -7.31 1.20
N ILE A 109 17.93 -6.31 2.00
CA ILE A 109 17.17 -6.54 3.23
C ILE A 109 15.80 -7.17 2.94
N THR A 110 15.10 -6.68 1.91
CA THR A 110 13.80 -7.25 1.49
C THR A 110 13.94 -8.70 1.03
N GLU A 111 14.99 -9.02 0.26
CA GLU A 111 15.30 -10.37 -0.23
C GLU A 111 15.71 -11.35 0.87
N THR A 112 16.16 -10.82 2.02
CA THR A 112 16.45 -11.64 3.20
C THR A 112 15.17 -12.14 3.88
N ILE A 113 14.04 -11.44 3.75
CA ILE A 113 12.78 -11.83 4.38
C ILE A 113 12.26 -13.11 3.71
N ASP A 114 11.88 -14.13 4.48
CA ASP A 114 11.25 -15.32 3.91
C ASP A 114 10.00 -14.90 3.10
N PRO A 115 9.84 -15.32 1.83
CA PRO A 115 8.70 -14.91 1.00
C PRO A 115 7.33 -15.17 1.64
N SER A 116 7.21 -16.19 2.49
CA SER A 116 5.99 -16.51 3.22
C SER A 116 5.69 -15.55 4.37
N LYS A 117 6.70 -14.85 4.88
CA LYS A 117 6.61 -13.82 5.94
C LYS A 117 6.70 -12.39 5.43
N ASP A 118 7.00 -12.18 4.14
CA ASP A 118 7.02 -10.86 3.48
C ASP A 118 5.59 -10.31 3.32
N VAL A 119 5.07 -9.74 4.40
CA VAL A 119 3.70 -9.19 4.44
C VAL A 119 3.55 -7.84 3.74
N ASP A 120 4.66 -7.20 3.37
CA ASP A 120 4.63 -6.05 2.46
C ASP A 120 4.57 -6.47 0.99
N GLY A 121 4.87 -7.73 0.66
CA GLY A 121 4.76 -8.29 -0.68
C GLY A 121 5.82 -7.78 -1.65
N PHE A 122 6.98 -7.33 -1.16
CA PHE A 122 8.05 -6.74 -1.96
C PHE A 122 9.16 -7.72 -2.34
N HIS A 123 9.17 -8.92 -1.76
CA HIS A 123 10.13 -9.96 -2.08
C HIS A 123 10.02 -10.34 -3.57
N PRO A 124 11.13 -10.49 -4.32
CA PRO A 124 11.11 -10.82 -5.74
C PRO A 124 10.28 -12.07 -6.08
N THR A 125 10.30 -13.10 -5.23
CA THR A 125 9.41 -14.27 -5.35
C THR A 125 7.92 -13.89 -5.37
N ASN A 126 7.45 -13.04 -4.44
CA ASN A 126 6.05 -12.62 -4.37
C ASN A 126 5.67 -11.76 -5.58
N LEU A 127 6.54 -10.83 -5.97
CA LEU A 127 6.33 -10.02 -7.18
C LEU A 127 6.38 -10.85 -8.46
N GLY A 128 7.27 -11.85 -8.54
CA GLY A 128 7.37 -12.78 -9.67
C GLY A 128 6.11 -13.64 -9.81
N ARG A 129 5.53 -14.09 -8.69
CA ARG A 129 4.21 -14.75 -8.69
C ARG A 129 3.11 -13.84 -9.24
N LEU A 130 3.09 -12.57 -8.82
CA LEU A 130 2.14 -11.59 -9.37
C LEU A 130 2.30 -11.41 -10.89
N VAL A 131 3.53 -11.36 -11.40
CA VAL A 131 3.82 -11.31 -12.84
C VAL A 131 3.25 -12.53 -13.57
N MET A 132 3.32 -13.72 -12.96
CA MET A 132 2.72 -14.95 -13.48
C MET A 132 1.19 -15.01 -13.37
N GLY A 133 0.55 -13.97 -12.84
CA GLY A 133 -0.90 -13.93 -12.62
C GLY A 133 -1.38 -14.59 -11.33
N GLN A 134 -0.46 -14.95 -10.43
CA GLN A 134 -0.80 -15.57 -9.15
C GLN A 134 -1.02 -14.48 -8.09
N VAL A 135 -2.29 -14.28 -7.73
CA VAL A 135 -2.73 -13.29 -6.73
C VAL A 135 -3.11 -13.93 -5.38
N ASP A 136 -2.81 -15.22 -5.23
CA ASP A 136 -3.07 -16.01 -4.03
C ASP A 136 -1.98 -15.88 -2.95
N GLY A 137 -0.87 -15.18 -3.22
CA GLY A 137 0.23 -14.93 -2.29
C GLY A 137 0.17 -13.59 -1.56
N MET A 138 1.31 -13.13 -1.03
CA MET A 138 1.43 -11.79 -0.44
C MET A 138 1.48 -10.75 -1.55
N LEU A 139 0.57 -9.77 -1.49
CA LEU A 139 0.50 -8.69 -2.47
C LEU A 139 0.98 -7.39 -1.84
N PRO A 140 1.65 -6.52 -2.62
CA PRO A 140 1.92 -5.14 -2.21
C PRO A 140 0.71 -4.45 -1.59
N CYS A 141 0.86 -4.01 -0.34
CA CYS A 141 -0.24 -3.52 0.49
C CYS A 141 -1.00 -2.34 -0.14
N THR A 142 -0.27 -1.38 -0.71
CA THR A 142 -0.86 -0.19 -1.35
C THR A 142 -1.65 -0.57 -2.62
N PRO A 143 -1.07 -1.31 -3.59
CA PRO A 143 -1.85 -1.85 -4.72
C PRO A 143 -3.08 -2.65 -4.32
N ALA A 144 -2.96 -3.57 -3.34
CA ALA A 144 -4.08 -4.35 -2.84
C ALA A 144 -5.18 -3.45 -2.25
N GLY A 145 -4.79 -2.38 -1.55
CA GLY A 145 -5.72 -1.41 -0.97
C GLY A 145 -6.49 -0.63 -2.03
N VAL A 146 -5.83 -0.27 -3.14
CA VAL A 146 -6.48 0.34 -4.31
C VAL A 146 -7.50 -0.61 -4.92
N MET A 147 -7.15 -1.88 -5.09
CA MET A 147 -8.09 -2.88 -5.63
C MET A 147 -9.32 -3.07 -4.74
N GLU A 148 -9.15 -3.06 -3.42
CA GLU A 148 -10.28 -3.18 -2.48
C GLU A 148 -11.17 -1.92 -2.50
N LEU A 149 -10.60 -0.71 -2.67
CA LEU A 149 -11.38 0.53 -2.87
C LEU A 149 -12.25 0.48 -4.14
N ILE A 150 -11.66 0.03 -5.25
CA ILE A 150 -12.36 -0.12 -6.54
C ILE A 150 -13.50 -1.13 -6.40
N LYS A 151 -13.23 -2.26 -5.73
CA LYS A 151 -14.21 -3.33 -5.48
C LYS A 151 -15.35 -2.88 -4.58
N ASP A 152 -15.06 -2.23 -3.45
CA ASP A 152 -16.08 -1.75 -2.50
C ASP A 152 -17.02 -0.72 -3.15
N ALA A 153 -16.50 0.10 -4.05
CA ALA A 153 -17.27 1.08 -4.81
C ALA A 153 -18.07 0.48 -5.99
N GLY A 154 -17.90 -0.81 -6.30
CA GLY A 154 -18.56 -1.47 -7.42
C GLY A 154 -18.14 -0.94 -8.79
N ILE A 155 -16.90 -0.45 -8.91
CA ILE A 155 -16.38 0.12 -10.14
C ILE A 155 -15.95 -1.03 -11.08
N ASP A 156 -16.66 -1.16 -12.20
CA ASP A 156 -16.34 -2.14 -13.24
C ASP A 156 -15.23 -1.62 -14.16
N LEU A 157 -14.16 -2.42 -14.27
CA LEU A 157 -12.97 -2.11 -15.06
C LEU A 157 -12.84 -2.98 -16.33
N ILE A 158 -13.78 -3.89 -16.59
CA ILE A 158 -13.72 -4.78 -17.76
C ILE A 158 -13.70 -3.94 -19.04
N GLY A 159 -12.61 -4.08 -19.81
CA GLY A 159 -12.39 -3.36 -21.07
C GLY A 159 -12.15 -1.84 -20.91
N LYS A 160 -12.06 -1.33 -19.68
CA LYS A 160 -11.81 0.09 -19.40
C LYS A 160 -10.34 0.44 -19.58
N LYS A 161 -10.07 1.69 -19.94
CA LYS A 161 -8.71 2.22 -20.03
C LYS A 161 -8.24 2.70 -18.67
N ALA A 162 -7.19 2.10 -18.13
CA ALA A 162 -6.54 2.57 -16.92
C ALA A 162 -5.17 3.17 -17.26
N VAL A 163 -4.83 4.29 -16.62
CA VAL A 163 -3.46 4.82 -16.61
C VAL A 163 -2.92 4.80 -15.20
N VAL A 164 -1.74 4.23 -15.02
CA VAL A 164 -0.97 4.27 -13.76
C VAL A 164 0.24 5.16 -13.99
N ILE A 165 0.31 6.28 -13.26
CA ILE A 165 1.36 7.28 -13.39
C ILE A 165 2.34 7.09 -12.25
N GLY A 166 3.51 6.54 -12.58
CA GLY A 166 4.47 6.02 -11.62
C GLY A 166 4.73 4.54 -11.88
N ARG A 167 6.00 4.14 -11.80
CA ARG A 167 6.46 2.77 -12.08
C ARG A 167 7.39 2.24 -10.99
N SER A 168 7.15 2.65 -9.75
CA SER A 168 7.90 2.13 -8.60
C SER A 168 7.61 0.64 -8.41
N ARG A 169 8.57 -0.07 -7.80
CA ARG A 169 8.44 -1.48 -7.44
C ARG A 169 7.33 -1.75 -6.41
N ILE A 170 7.04 -0.75 -5.58
CA ILE A 170 6.13 -0.89 -4.42
C ILE A 170 4.66 -0.53 -4.74
N VAL A 171 4.41 0.29 -5.78
CA VAL A 171 3.05 0.72 -6.14
C VAL A 171 2.78 0.59 -7.63
N GLY A 172 3.47 1.38 -8.45
CA GLY A 172 3.05 1.58 -9.85
C GLY A 172 3.07 0.31 -10.69
N MET A 173 4.20 -0.42 -10.66
CA MET A 173 4.33 -1.69 -11.38
C MET A 173 3.35 -2.77 -10.88
N PRO A 174 3.33 -3.13 -9.58
CA PRO A 174 2.41 -4.17 -9.10
C PRO A 174 0.94 -3.82 -9.28
N LEU A 175 0.54 -2.55 -9.11
CA LEU A 175 -0.83 -2.14 -9.37
C LEU A 175 -1.22 -2.27 -10.85
N SER A 176 -0.30 -1.92 -11.75
CA SER A 176 -0.53 -2.09 -13.19
C SER A 176 -0.77 -3.56 -13.55
N LEU A 177 -0.03 -4.48 -12.92
CA LEU A 177 -0.22 -5.92 -13.10
C LEU A 177 -1.58 -6.37 -12.54
N LEU A 178 -1.95 -5.93 -11.34
CA LEU A 178 -3.25 -6.28 -10.72
C LEU A 178 -4.44 -5.83 -11.56
N LEU A 179 -4.39 -4.61 -12.11
CA LEU A 179 -5.45 -4.06 -12.97
C LEU A 179 -5.60 -4.86 -14.28
N ALA A 180 -4.50 -5.39 -14.82
CA ALA A 180 -4.50 -6.19 -16.04
C ALA A 180 -4.84 -7.68 -15.81
N GLN A 181 -4.98 -8.14 -14.55
CA GLN A 181 -5.27 -9.55 -14.27
C GLN A 181 -6.64 -9.97 -14.81
N LYS A 182 -6.74 -11.25 -15.15
CA LYS A 182 -8.01 -11.89 -15.54
C LYS A 182 -9.07 -11.68 -14.46
N GLY A 183 -10.25 -11.20 -14.85
CA GLY A 183 -11.36 -10.88 -13.96
C GLY A 183 -11.40 -9.42 -13.50
N ILE A 184 -10.30 -8.66 -13.65
CA ILE A 184 -10.31 -7.19 -13.58
C ILE A 184 -10.33 -6.61 -15.01
N ASP A 185 -9.53 -7.21 -15.90
CA ASP A 185 -9.59 -7.03 -17.37
C ASP A 185 -9.53 -5.56 -17.85
N ALA A 186 -8.77 -4.71 -17.15
CA ALA A 186 -8.49 -3.36 -17.60
C ALA A 186 -7.40 -3.34 -18.68
N THR A 187 -7.51 -2.43 -19.64
CA THR A 187 -6.40 -2.09 -20.56
C THR A 187 -5.52 -1.05 -19.89
N VAL A 188 -4.32 -1.43 -19.48
CA VAL A 188 -3.46 -0.61 -18.62
C VAL A 188 -2.33 0.06 -19.42
N THR A 189 -2.20 1.38 -19.28
CA THR A 189 -1.06 2.17 -19.72
C THR A 189 -0.22 2.60 -18.52
N ILE A 190 1.09 2.36 -18.55
CA ILE A 190 2.02 2.82 -17.51
C ILE A 190 2.69 4.11 -18.00
N ALA A 191 2.47 5.21 -17.29
CA ALA A 191 3.09 6.51 -17.56
C ALA A 191 4.18 6.84 -16.52
N HIS A 192 5.18 7.62 -16.93
CA HIS A 192 6.30 8.04 -16.09
C HIS A 192 6.91 9.36 -16.56
N SER A 193 7.95 9.85 -15.89
CA SER A 193 8.62 11.13 -16.15
C SER A 193 9.23 11.32 -17.56
N ARG A 194 9.18 10.29 -18.42
CA ARG A 194 9.66 10.33 -19.81
C ARG A 194 8.53 10.10 -20.82
N THR A 195 7.31 9.87 -20.35
CA THR A 195 6.13 9.74 -21.19
C THR A 195 5.80 11.11 -21.77
N HIS A 196 5.63 11.17 -23.08
CA HIS A 196 5.18 12.38 -23.76
C HIS A 196 3.67 12.53 -23.58
N ASP A 197 3.21 13.78 -23.37
CA ASP A 197 1.80 14.15 -23.19
C ASP A 197 0.99 13.22 -22.27
N ILE A 198 1.39 13.16 -20.99
CA ILE A 198 0.64 12.42 -19.97
C ILE A 198 -0.80 12.93 -19.85
N ALA A 199 -1.04 14.22 -20.11
CA ALA A 199 -2.36 14.84 -20.05
C ALA A 199 -3.31 14.20 -21.07
N GLU A 200 -2.88 14.00 -22.32
CA GLU A 200 -3.67 13.30 -23.33
C GLU A 200 -4.03 11.87 -22.91
N ILE A 201 -3.05 11.12 -22.38
CA ILE A 201 -3.27 9.75 -21.89
C ILE A 201 -4.33 9.73 -20.78
N CYS A 202 -4.25 10.66 -19.82
CA CYS A 202 -5.22 10.78 -18.75
C CYS A 202 -6.63 11.12 -19.26
N ARG A 203 -6.75 12.01 -20.27
CA ARG A 203 -8.05 12.39 -20.85
C ARG A 203 -8.74 11.24 -21.57
N ALA A 204 -7.98 10.23 -22.00
CA ALA A 204 -8.51 9.02 -22.62
C ALA A 204 -8.86 7.91 -21.60
N ALA A 205 -8.40 8.01 -20.35
CA ALA A 205 -8.54 6.96 -19.34
C ALA A 205 -9.86 7.03 -18.57
N ASP A 206 -10.44 5.87 -18.27
CA ASP A 206 -11.57 5.70 -17.37
C ASP A 206 -11.12 5.60 -15.89
N LEU A 207 -9.89 5.16 -15.66
CA LEU A 207 -9.23 5.11 -14.36
C LEU A 207 -7.86 5.81 -14.44
N VAL A 208 -7.63 6.80 -13.59
CA VAL A 208 -6.33 7.46 -13.41
C VAL A 208 -5.81 7.14 -12.02
N VAL A 209 -4.65 6.48 -11.95
CA VAL A 209 -3.93 6.26 -10.68
C VAL A 209 -2.67 7.12 -10.65
N ALA A 210 -2.59 8.04 -9.69
CA ALA A 210 -1.42 8.88 -9.47
C ALA A 210 -0.58 8.32 -8.32
N ALA A 211 0.65 7.88 -8.62
CA ALA A 211 1.64 7.35 -7.68
C ALA A 211 3.03 7.95 -8.01
N ILE A 212 3.08 9.28 -8.05
CA ILE A 212 4.19 10.12 -8.52
C ILE A 212 5.06 10.57 -7.34
N GLY A 213 4.44 10.87 -6.19
CA GLY A 213 5.11 11.47 -5.03
C GLY A 213 5.49 12.93 -5.28
N ARG A 214 4.62 13.67 -5.97
CA ARG A 214 4.77 15.11 -6.24
C ARG A 214 3.42 15.80 -6.18
N ALA A 215 3.30 16.71 -5.23
CA ALA A 215 2.08 17.45 -4.94
C ALA A 215 1.41 18.00 -6.20
N GLU A 216 0.12 17.68 -6.36
CA GLU A 216 -0.80 18.37 -7.28
C GLU A 216 -0.31 18.41 -8.74
N THR A 217 0.47 17.40 -9.16
CA THR A 217 1.00 17.28 -10.54
C THR A 217 -0.13 17.01 -11.54
N ILE A 218 -1.12 16.19 -11.17
CA ILE A 218 -2.24 15.84 -12.03
C ILE A 218 -3.33 16.89 -11.90
N GLN A 219 -3.54 17.62 -13.00
CA GLN A 219 -4.47 18.74 -13.09
C GLN A 219 -5.86 18.25 -13.50
N ALA A 220 -6.90 19.01 -13.13
CA ALA A 220 -8.29 18.67 -13.40
C ALA A 220 -8.59 18.60 -14.90
N ASP A 221 -7.92 19.40 -15.74
CA ASP A 221 -8.07 19.34 -17.20
C ASP A 221 -7.51 18.06 -17.84
N TRP A 222 -6.77 17.25 -17.09
CA TRP A 222 -6.28 15.94 -17.54
C TRP A 222 -7.33 14.85 -17.30
N ILE A 223 -8.30 15.08 -16.42
CA ILE A 223 -9.28 14.07 -16.01
C ILE A 223 -10.45 14.03 -17.00
N LYS A 224 -10.67 12.85 -17.58
CA LYS A 224 -11.88 12.55 -18.35
C LYS A 224 -13.12 12.72 -17.47
N PRO A 225 -14.17 13.44 -17.92
CA PRO A 225 -15.41 13.56 -17.16
C PRO A 225 -15.99 12.19 -16.77
N GLY A 226 -16.27 11.99 -15.49
CA GLY A 226 -16.79 10.75 -14.94
C GLY A 226 -15.74 9.66 -14.65
N ALA A 227 -14.46 9.91 -14.91
CA ALA A 227 -13.40 8.94 -14.60
C ALA A 227 -13.23 8.69 -13.09
N THR A 228 -12.68 7.53 -12.76
CA THR A 228 -12.21 7.22 -11.41
C THR A 228 -10.79 7.74 -11.22
N VAL A 229 -10.54 8.44 -10.12
CA VAL A 229 -9.23 8.97 -9.78
C VAL A 229 -8.77 8.39 -8.45
N ILE A 230 -7.65 7.67 -8.47
CA ILE A 230 -6.99 7.13 -7.29
C ILE A 230 -5.70 7.92 -7.07
N ASP A 231 -5.65 8.67 -5.99
CA ASP A 231 -4.50 9.44 -5.55
C ASP A 231 -3.78 8.67 -4.43
N VAL A 232 -2.62 8.11 -4.78
CA VAL A 232 -1.74 7.37 -3.88
C VAL A 232 -0.71 8.29 -3.22
N GLY A 233 -0.50 9.49 -3.78
CA GLY A 233 0.49 10.44 -3.32
C GLY A 233 0.26 10.90 -1.89
N ILE A 234 1.33 11.07 -1.14
CA ILE A 234 1.30 11.72 0.17
C ILE A 234 2.44 12.74 0.19
N ASN A 235 2.08 14.01 0.05
CA ASN A 235 3.01 15.12 -0.02
C ASN A 235 2.72 16.09 1.13
N ARG A 236 3.76 16.64 1.76
CA ARG A 236 3.62 17.72 2.74
C ARG A 236 3.91 19.04 2.05
N VAL A 237 2.96 19.97 2.12
CA VAL A 237 3.10 21.32 1.56
C VAL A 237 2.88 22.36 2.65
N ALA A 238 3.54 23.51 2.52
CA ALA A 238 3.36 24.63 3.45
C ALA A 238 1.91 25.13 3.41
N ASP A 239 1.35 25.42 4.58
CA ASP A 239 -0.01 25.92 4.74
C ASP A 239 -0.11 26.70 6.04
N ASP A 240 0.01 28.03 5.94
CA ASP A 240 -0.02 28.96 7.07
C ASP A 240 -1.41 29.03 7.74
N SER A 241 -2.46 28.49 7.11
CA SER A 241 -3.78 28.38 7.73
C SER A 241 -3.86 27.24 8.76
N ARG A 242 -2.85 26.36 8.81
CA ARG A 242 -2.77 25.24 9.75
C ARG A 242 -1.82 25.57 10.89
N GLU A 243 -2.17 25.15 12.09
CA GLU A 243 -1.32 25.26 13.28
C GLU A 243 0.06 24.59 13.07
N SER A 244 0.12 23.51 12.30
CA SER A 244 1.35 22.81 11.93
C SER A 244 2.19 23.53 10.86
N GLY A 245 1.74 24.66 10.32
CA GLY A 245 2.35 25.36 9.18
C GLY A 245 2.40 24.54 7.87
N SER A 246 1.71 23.39 7.84
CA SER A 246 1.71 22.47 6.71
C SER A 246 0.44 21.62 6.66
N ARG A 247 0.09 21.19 5.45
CA ARG A 247 -0.97 20.21 5.18
C ARG A 247 -0.44 19.03 4.36
N LEU A 248 -1.17 17.92 4.41
CA LEU A 248 -0.98 16.82 3.48
C LEU A 248 -1.82 17.03 2.22
N THR A 249 -1.25 16.72 1.07
CA THR A 249 -1.92 16.74 -0.24
C THR A 249 -1.45 15.56 -1.07
N GLY A 250 -2.25 15.18 -2.06
CA GLY A 250 -1.92 14.09 -2.96
C GLY A 250 -1.16 14.55 -4.20
N ASP A 251 -1.03 13.66 -5.16
CA ASP A 251 -0.45 13.96 -6.47
C ASP A 251 -1.47 14.61 -7.42
N VAL A 252 -2.76 14.59 -7.06
CA VAL A 252 -3.88 15.16 -7.83
C VAL A 252 -4.37 16.44 -7.16
N GLU A 253 -4.63 17.47 -7.98
CA GLU A 253 -5.18 18.72 -7.43
C GLU A 253 -6.64 18.58 -6.97
N PRO A 254 -7.09 19.37 -5.98
CA PRO A 254 -8.46 19.27 -5.44
C PRO A 254 -9.57 19.49 -6.49
N GLU A 255 -9.32 20.31 -7.51
CA GLU A 255 -10.29 20.66 -8.55
C GLU A 255 -10.67 19.45 -9.43
N ALA A 256 -9.85 18.40 -9.47
CA ALA A 256 -10.17 17.15 -10.16
C ALA A 256 -11.49 16.52 -9.67
N ALA A 257 -11.86 16.75 -8.40
CA ALA A 257 -13.12 16.27 -7.82
C ALA A 257 -14.37 16.85 -8.51
N LYS A 258 -14.26 17.95 -9.26
CA LYS A 258 -15.37 18.52 -10.03
C LYS A 258 -15.62 17.81 -11.36
N LYS A 259 -14.67 16.99 -11.81
CA LYS A 259 -14.73 16.26 -13.09
C LYS A 259 -14.81 14.75 -12.92
N ALA A 260 -14.13 14.21 -11.92
CA ALA A 260 -14.14 12.79 -11.63
C ALA A 260 -15.55 12.30 -11.25
N GLY A 261 -15.85 11.04 -11.57
CA GLY A 261 -17.02 10.33 -11.04
C GLY A 261 -16.75 9.79 -9.63
N TYR A 262 -15.51 9.32 -9.40
CA TYR A 262 -15.03 8.82 -8.12
C TYR A 262 -13.64 9.38 -7.84
N ILE A 263 -13.33 9.71 -6.59
CA ILE A 263 -11.99 10.17 -6.20
C ILE A 263 -11.62 9.71 -4.78
N THR A 264 -10.38 9.26 -4.58
CA THR A 264 -9.84 9.05 -3.22
C THR A 264 -9.37 10.38 -2.63
N PRO A 265 -9.69 10.70 -1.36
CA PRO A 265 -9.18 11.89 -0.70
C PRO A 265 -7.74 11.67 -0.21
N VAL A 266 -6.97 12.75 -0.11
CA VAL A 266 -5.68 12.76 0.60
C VAL A 266 -5.71 13.85 1.67
N PRO A 267 -5.56 13.51 2.96
CA PRO A 267 -5.49 12.16 3.54
C PRO A 267 -6.86 11.43 3.58
N GLY A 268 -6.84 10.13 3.87
CA GLY A 268 -8.05 9.33 4.14
C GLY A 268 -8.47 8.35 3.05
N GLY A 269 -7.83 8.39 1.89
CA GLY A 269 -8.03 7.45 0.80
C GLY A 269 -7.14 6.22 0.91
N VAL A 270 -6.08 6.15 0.10
CA VAL A 270 -5.26 4.94 -0.05
C VAL A 270 -4.43 4.60 1.20
N GLY A 271 -3.88 5.59 1.90
CA GLY A 271 -2.99 5.37 3.04
C GLY A 271 -3.55 4.47 4.17
N PRO A 272 -4.78 4.72 4.68
CA PRO A 272 -5.43 3.82 5.63
C PRO A 272 -5.57 2.37 5.12
N MET A 273 -5.88 2.20 3.84
CA MET A 273 -6.02 0.88 3.22
C MET A 273 -4.70 0.12 3.18
N THR A 274 -3.57 0.80 2.96
CA THR A 274 -2.24 0.17 3.03
C THR A 274 -2.02 -0.53 4.37
N ILE A 275 -2.42 0.07 5.49
CA ILE A 275 -2.27 -0.54 6.82
C ILE A 275 -3.21 -1.74 6.98
N SER A 276 -4.48 -1.61 6.57
CA SER A 276 -5.44 -2.72 6.67
C SER A 276 -5.07 -3.91 5.77
N MET A 277 -4.42 -3.66 4.63
CA MET A 277 -3.89 -4.73 3.76
C MET A 277 -2.66 -5.40 4.36
N LEU A 278 -1.78 -4.67 5.06
CA LEU A 278 -0.70 -5.27 5.84
C LEU A 278 -1.23 -6.24 6.91
N MET A 279 -2.31 -5.85 7.60
CA MET A 279 -2.99 -6.75 8.55
C MET A 279 -3.57 -7.97 7.84
N SER A 280 -4.18 -7.77 6.66
CA SER A 280 -4.74 -8.86 5.86
C SER A 280 -3.67 -9.86 5.42
N ASN A 281 -2.51 -9.38 4.96
CA ASN A 281 -1.36 -10.23 4.61
C ASN A 281 -0.81 -10.96 5.84
N THR A 282 -0.73 -10.31 7.00
CA THR A 282 -0.30 -10.97 8.25
C THR A 282 -1.22 -12.12 8.64
N VAL A 283 -2.55 -11.92 8.58
CA VAL A 283 -3.54 -12.97 8.87
C VAL A 283 -3.42 -14.09 7.84
N LYS A 284 -3.25 -13.76 6.56
CA LYS A 284 -3.04 -14.74 5.50
C LYS A 284 -1.77 -15.57 5.72
N ALA A 285 -0.67 -14.95 6.12
CA ALA A 285 0.58 -15.65 6.40
C ALA A 285 0.41 -16.64 7.56
N ALA A 286 -0.38 -16.28 8.58
CA ALA A 286 -0.74 -17.18 9.66
C ALA A 286 -1.65 -18.33 9.21
N GLU A 287 -2.62 -18.06 8.33
CA GLU A 287 -3.51 -19.10 7.76
C GLU A 287 -2.74 -20.13 6.92
N LEU A 288 -1.66 -19.74 6.25
CA LEU A 288 -0.83 -20.67 5.47
C LEU A 288 -0.19 -21.77 6.34
N ARG A 289 -0.07 -21.57 7.66
CA ARG A 289 0.40 -22.61 8.61
C ARG A 289 -0.64 -23.68 8.93
N LEU A 290 -1.90 -23.50 8.54
CA LEU A 290 -2.95 -24.53 8.69
C LEU A 290 -2.95 -25.57 7.57
N ASN A 291 -2.26 -25.29 6.47
CA ASN A 291 -2.14 -26.18 5.31
C ASN A 291 -0.84 -26.99 5.38
#